data_AF-A0A7K5A182-F1
#
_entry.id   AF-A0A7K5A182-F1
#
_cell.length_a   1.000
_cell.length_b   1.000
_cell.length_c   1.000
_cell.angle_alpha   90.00
_cell.angle_beta   90.00
_cell.angle_gamma   90.00
#
_symmetry.space_group_name_H-M   'P 1'
#
loop_
_entity.id
_entity.type
_entity.pdbx_description
1 polymer ?
#
loop_
_entity_poly.entity_id
_entity_poly.type
_entity_poly.pdbx_seq_one_letter_code
_entity_poly.pdbx_strand_id
1 'polypeptide(L)'
;TEKLQSVFCCENQLSIFSVGVKESHQMTIFRIIAAILHLGNLQIQAERDDDACSISDEDEHLNNFCSLLGVEYSQMQHWLCHRK
;
A
#
# COMPACT_ATOMS: atom_id res chain seq x y z
N THR A 1 13.14 -4.92 -4.35
CA THR A 1 12.51 -5.21 -3.04
C THR A 1 13.43 -4.91 -1.86
N GLU A 2 14.75 -5.14 -1.94
CA GLU A 2 15.68 -4.82 -0.84
C GLU A 2 15.90 -3.31 -0.61
N LYS A 3 15.78 -2.48 -1.65
CA LYS A 3 15.99 -1.02 -1.53
C LYS A 3 14.90 -0.31 -0.72
N LEU A 4 13.65 -0.80 -0.74
CA LEU A 4 12.56 -0.24 0.06
C LEU A 4 12.72 -0.55 1.56
N GLN A 5 13.24 -1.74 1.92
CA GLN A 5 13.61 -2.03 3.31
C GLN A 5 14.72 -1.11 3.81
N SER A 6 15.71 -0.79 2.96
CA SER A 6 16.83 0.07 3.37
C SER A 6 16.43 1.54 3.55
N VAL A 7 15.52 2.07 2.74
CA VAL A 7 15.03 3.46 2.86
C VAL A 7 14.12 3.63 4.08
N PHE A 8 13.22 2.67 4.34
CA PHE A 8 12.33 2.73 5.51
C PHE A 8 13.09 2.55 6.84
N CYS A 9 14.20 1.80 6.81
CA CYS A 9 15.07 1.59 7.96
C CYS A 9 15.87 2.86 8.33
N CYS A 10 16.24 3.70 7.37
CA CYS A 10 17.20 4.78 7.61
C CYS A 10 16.57 6.10 8.13
N GLU A 11 15.33 6.42 7.77
CA GLU A 11 14.73 7.72 8.15
C GLU A 11 13.89 7.69 9.45
N ASN A 12 13.44 6.52 9.93
CA ASN A 12 12.58 6.40 11.11
C ASN A 12 13.22 5.68 12.32
N GLN A 13 14.50 5.30 12.26
CA GLN A 13 15.14 4.43 13.26
C GLN A 13 15.48 5.06 14.62
N LEU A 14 15.21 6.34 14.85
CA LEU A 14 15.69 7.00 16.08
C LEU A 14 14.76 6.93 17.29
N SER A 15 13.44 6.64 17.15
CA SER A 15 12.53 6.63 18.31
C SER A 15 11.84 5.30 18.62
N ILE A 16 11.62 4.43 17.63
CA ILE A 16 10.78 3.22 17.79
C ILE A 16 11.59 2.00 18.26
N PHE A 17 12.92 2.02 18.09
CA PHE A 17 13.83 0.98 18.56
C PHE A 17 13.92 0.91 20.11
N SER A 18 13.49 1.95 20.81
CA SER A 18 13.59 2.05 22.28
C SER A 18 12.40 1.43 23.04
N VAL A 19 11.37 0.96 22.34
CA VAL A 19 10.23 0.24 22.94
C VAL A 19 10.37 -1.22 22.57
N GLY A 20 10.64 -2.09 23.55
CA GLY A 20 11.03 -3.50 23.43
C GLY A 20 10.04 -4.46 22.74
N VAL A 21 9.65 -4.14 21.51
CA VAL A 21 8.87 -4.97 20.59
C VAL A 21 9.84 -5.69 19.67
N LYS A 22 9.65 -6.99 19.47
CA LYS A 22 10.46 -7.78 18.53
C LYS A 22 10.42 -7.14 17.14
N GLU A 23 11.59 -6.90 16.55
CA GLU A 23 11.79 -6.24 15.25
C GLU A 23 10.88 -6.77 14.13
N SER A 24 10.58 -8.08 14.16
CA SER A 24 9.66 -8.73 13.22
C SER A 24 8.22 -8.21 13.28
N HIS A 25 7.74 -7.80 14.46
CA HIS A 25 6.38 -7.28 14.61
C HIS A 25 6.30 -5.80 14.22
N GLN A 26 7.34 -5.03 14.52
CA GLN A 26 7.44 -3.63 14.08
C GLN A 26 7.42 -3.55 12.54
N MET A 27 8.15 -4.43 11.85
CA MET A 27 8.14 -4.51 10.39
C MET A 27 6.75 -4.79 9.81
N THR A 28 5.96 -5.66 10.44
CA THR A 28 4.56 -5.90 10.00
C THR A 28 3.70 -4.65 10.16
N ILE A 29 3.83 -3.93 11.27
CA ILE A 29 3.11 -2.68 11.51
C ILE A 29 3.49 -1.64 10.45
N PHE A 30 4.78 -1.46 10.18
CA PHE A 30 5.25 -0.53 9.14
C PHE A 30 4.77 -0.93 7.75
N ARG A 31 4.74 -2.23 7.42
CA ARG A 31 4.20 -2.72 6.14
C ARG A 31 2.73 -2.37 5.96
N ILE A 32 1.92 -2.50 7.02
CA ILE A 32 0.50 -2.12 6.98
C ILE A 32 0.35 -0.61 6.80
N ILE A 33 1.10 0.20 7.56
CA ILE A 33 1.05 1.66 7.44
C ILE A 33 1.48 2.11 6.05
N ALA A 34 2.56 1.54 5.51
CA ALA A 34 3.04 1.82 4.16
C ALA A 34 1.98 1.46 3.12
N ALA A 35 1.32 0.31 3.25
CA ALA A 35 0.24 -0.08 2.34
C ALA A 35 -0.90 0.95 2.38
N ILE A 36 -1.37 1.36 3.56
CA ILE A 36 -2.41 2.39 3.70
C ILE A 36 -1.98 3.71 3.05
N LEU A 37 -0.71 4.10 3.20
CA LEU A 37 -0.18 5.33 2.60
C LEU A 37 -0.17 5.26 1.07
N HIS A 38 0.23 4.12 0.49
CA HIS A 38 0.12 3.89 -0.94
C HIS A 38 -1.34 3.97 -1.40
N LEU A 39 -2.27 3.36 -0.67
CA LEU A 39 -3.70 3.40 -1.00
C LEU A 39 -4.24 4.84 -1.01
N GLY A 40 -3.79 5.71 -0.10
CA GLY A 40 -4.19 7.11 -0.05
C GLY A 40 -3.72 7.96 -1.24
N ASN A 41 -2.68 7.53 -1.94
CA ASN A 41 -2.17 8.21 -3.14
C ASN A 41 -2.76 7.63 -4.45
N LEU A 42 -3.69 6.68 -4.35
CA LEU A 42 -4.34 6.11 -5.53
C LEU A 42 -5.20 7.13 -6.25
N GLN A 43 -4.99 7.23 -7.56
CA GLN A 43 -5.84 8.04 -8.42
C GLN A 43 -6.96 7.20 -9.01
N ILE A 44 -8.16 7.36 -8.44
CA ILE A 44 -9.38 6.79 -8.97
C ILE A 44 -9.95 7.77 -10.00
N GLN A 45 -10.02 7.33 -11.25
CA GLN A 45 -10.59 8.13 -12.33
C GLN A 45 -12.09 7.84 -12.42
N ALA A 46 -12.91 8.88 -12.40
CA ALA A 46 -14.33 8.75 -12.69
C ALA A 46 -14.50 8.58 -14.21
N GLU A 47 -15.23 7.55 -14.62
CA GLU A 47 -15.62 7.41 -16.01
C GLU A 47 -16.78 8.33 -16.34
N ARG A 48 -17.02 8.56 -17.64
CA ARG A 48 -18.09 9.47 -18.10
C ARG A 48 -19.49 8.91 -17.89
N ASP A 49 -19.61 7.64 -17.53
CA ASP A 49 -20.87 7.01 -17.10
C ASP A 49 -20.97 7.15 -15.58
N ASP A 50 -22.09 7.70 -15.11
CA ASP A 50 -22.32 8.30 -13.77
C ASP A 50 -22.05 7.37 -12.55
N ASP A 51 -21.78 6.07 -12.78
CA ASP A 51 -21.59 5.07 -11.73
C ASP A 51 -20.30 4.23 -11.87
N ALA A 52 -19.46 4.50 -12.87
CA ALA A 52 -18.23 3.74 -13.11
C ALA A 52 -16.98 4.56 -12.75
N CYS A 53 -16.03 3.91 -12.08
CA CYS A 53 -14.69 4.45 -11.87
C CYS A 53 -13.65 3.40 -12.23
N SER A 54 -12.49 3.85 -12.70
CA SER A 54 -11.38 2.99 -13.07
C SER A 54 -10.08 3.48 -12.45
N ILE A 55 -9.19 2.53 -12.20
CA ILE A 55 -7.81 2.77 -11.76
C ILE A 55 -6.92 2.40 -12.93
N SER A 56 -5.86 3.15 -13.15
CA SER A 56 -4.87 2.86 -14.20
C SER A 56 -4.29 1.46 -14.00
N ASP A 57 -4.26 0.63 -15.06
CA ASP A 57 -3.75 -0.75 -15.02
C ASP A 57 -2.27 -0.86 -14.60
N GLU A 58 -1.54 0.25 -14.65
CA GLU A 58 -0.12 0.35 -14.27
C GLU A 58 0.11 1.24 -13.04
N ASP A 59 -0.91 1.46 -12.20
CA ASP A 59 -0.75 2.28 -11.01
C ASP A 59 0.28 1.68 -10.02
N GLU A 60 1.37 2.42 -9.81
CA GLU A 60 2.47 2.04 -8.94
C GLU A 60 2.02 1.92 -7.48
N HIS A 61 1.10 2.75 -7.02
CA HIS A 61 0.63 2.74 -5.64
C HIS A 61 -0.21 1.50 -5.36
N LEU A 62 -1.08 1.09 -6.30
CA LEU A 62 -1.89 -0.13 -6.14
C LEU A 62 -1.00 -1.37 -6.15
N ASN A 63 0.01 -1.39 -7.03
CA ASN A 63 0.96 -2.48 -7.10
C ASN A 63 1.80 -2.63 -5.82
N ASN A 64 2.27 -1.49 -5.26
CA ASN A 64 2.98 -1.48 -3.98
C ASN A 64 2.08 -1.92 -2.82
N PHE A 65 0.83 -1.44 -2.76
CA PHE A 65 -0.16 -1.90 -1.78
C PHE A 65 -0.38 -3.42 -1.85
N CYS A 66 -0.58 -3.96 -3.06
CA CYS A 66 -0.78 -5.38 -3.28
C CYS A 66 0.45 -6.21 -2.89
N SER A 67 1.64 -5.72 -3.23
CA SER A 67 2.91 -6.36 -2.87
C SER A 67 3.18 -6.36 -1.36
N LEU A 68 2.81 -5.28 -0.65
CA LEU A 68 3.02 -5.14 0.78
C LEU A 68 2.11 -6.07 1.59
N LEU A 69 0.84 -6.20 1.19
CA LEU A 69 -0.17 -7.03 1.85
C LEU A 69 -0.27 -8.46 1.30
N GLY A 70 0.32 -8.74 0.14
CA GLY A 70 0.27 -10.04 -0.52
C GLY A 70 -1.11 -10.37 -1.11
N VAL A 71 -1.80 -9.36 -1.64
CA VAL A 71 -3.12 -9.50 -2.27
C VAL A 71 -3.04 -9.39 -3.79
N GLU A 72 -4.03 -9.92 -4.51
CA GLU A 72 -4.06 -9.89 -5.97
C GLU A 72 -4.50 -8.51 -6.50
N TYR A 73 -3.71 -7.95 -7.42
CA TYR A 73 -3.94 -6.63 -8.03
C TYR A 73 -5.31 -6.53 -8.73
N SER A 74 -5.61 -7.49 -9.61
CA SER A 74 -6.83 -7.53 -10.43
C SER A 74 -8.10 -7.56 -9.56
N GLN A 75 -8.08 -8.37 -8.48
CA GLN A 75 -9.18 -8.44 -7.53
C GLN A 75 -9.32 -7.11 -6.79
N MET A 76 -8.23 -6.54 -6.29
CA MET A 76 -8.31 -5.29 -5.54
C MET A 76 -8.82 -4.13 -6.43
N GLN A 77 -8.33 -4.02 -7.66
CA GLN A 77 -8.84 -3.07 -8.65
C GLN A 77 -10.34 -3.25 -8.86
N HIS A 78 -10.80 -4.49 -9.05
CA HIS A 78 -12.22 -4.78 -9.21
C HIS A 78 -13.05 -4.36 -7.98
N TRP A 79 -12.59 -4.69 -6.76
CA TRP A 79 -13.28 -4.34 -5.51
C TRP A 79 -13.34 -2.84 -5.25
N LEU A 80 -12.33 -2.07 -5.66
CA LEU A 80 -12.30 -0.61 -5.50
C LEU A 80 -13.24 0.09 -6.50
N CYS A 81 -13.38 -0.48 -7.70
CA CYS A 81 -14.15 0.11 -8.79
C CYS A 81 -15.60 -0.38 -8.86
N HIS A 82 -15.92 -1.52 -8.27
CA HIS A 82 -17.25 -2.14 -8.35
C HIS A 82 -17.84 -2.34 -6.96
N ARG A 83 -19.04 -1.79 -6.75
CA ARG A 83 -19.86 -2.10 -5.59
C ARG A 83 -20.56 -3.44 -5.82
N LYS A 84 -20.61 -4.29 -4.79
CA LYS A 84 -21.43 -5.51 -4.77
C LYS A 84 -22.93 -5.22 -4.80
#